data_AF-A0A0Q7SRV0-F1
#
_entry.id   AF-A0A0Q7SRV0-F1
#
_cell.length_a   1.000
_cell.length_b   1.000
_cell.length_c   1.000
_cell.angle_alpha   90.00
_cell.angle_beta   90.00
_cell.angle_gamma   90.00
#
_symmetry.space_group_name_H-M   'P 1'
#
loop_
_entity.id
_entity.type
_entity.pdbx_description
1 polymer ?
#
loop_
_entity_poly.entity_id
_entity_poly.type
_entity_poly.pdbx_seq_one_letter_code
_entity_poly.pdbx_strand_id
1 'polypeptide(L)'
;MNDTKRRLLLALAALPLAAGAAETAVGGHGMAVFGGREGLYASHLPMFHAPHDSQIVLRFHLADAAADRALRDTLAARPRLWTFDPETFDLLRLDPGHASPLREFKARFFEGHFERGGRPQAGEQRVVVDEVLLFRRLSPALRDAATGRYRLIGQGGEWFAFKTIDRRPDFDHIVRLDAPVPRGEVEVPLQGLERPGAAVQRAFQARGLAEVYFETGDLR
;
A
#
# COMPACT_ATOMS: atom_id res chain seq x y z
N MET A 1 -78.69 20.14 -12.51
CA MET A 1 -78.01 19.73 -11.27
C MET A 1 -76.66 19.17 -11.67
N ASN A 2 -75.60 19.82 -11.18
CA ASN A 2 -74.19 19.73 -11.60
C ASN A 2 -73.58 18.33 -11.47
N ASP A 3 -72.59 18.00 -12.30
CA ASP A 3 -71.21 17.79 -11.82
C ASP A 3 -70.24 17.55 -12.99
N THR A 4 -69.46 18.56 -13.39
CA THR A 4 -68.05 18.82 -12.98
C THR A 4 -67.03 17.78 -13.48
N LYS A 5 -66.37 18.17 -14.58
CA LYS A 5 -65.19 17.50 -15.15
C LYS A 5 -64.00 17.64 -14.18
N ARG A 6 -63.43 16.53 -13.71
CA ARG A 6 -62.12 16.50 -13.03
C ARG A 6 -61.02 16.21 -14.04
N ARG A 7 -60.21 17.24 -14.35
CA ARG A 7 -58.91 17.07 -15.02
C ARG A 7 -57.88 16.67 -13.98
N LEU A 8 -57.26 15.51 -14.16
CA LEU A 8 -56.16 15.03 -13.34
C LEU A 8 -54.85 15.66 -13.86
N LEU A 9 -54.25 16.56 -13.10
CA LEU A 9 -52.89 17.06 -13.31
C LEU A 9 -51.92 16.07 -12.66
N LEU A 10 -51.13 15.35 -13.47
CA LEU A 10 -49.94 14.67 -12.97
C LEU A 10 -48.85 15.72 -12.71
N ALA A 11 -48.57 16.00 -11.45
CA ALA A 11 -47.36 16.71 -11.05
C ALA A 11 -46.20 15.72 -11.03
N LEU A 12 -45.26 15.83 -11.97
CA LEU A 12 -43.97 15.14 -11.90
C LEU A 12 -43.16 15.80 -10.78
N ALA A 13 -43.06 15.16 -9.62
CA ALA A 13 -42.13 15.56 -8.57
C ALA A 13 -40.72 15.16 -9.00
N ALA A 14 -39.90 16.13 -9.40
CA ALA A 14 -38.47 15.92 -9.58
C ALA A 14 -37.81 15.75 -8.20
N LEU A 15 -37.46 14.52 -7.85
CA LEU A 15 -36.63 14.23 -6.68
C LEU A 15 -35.21 14.74 -6.98
N PRO A 16 -34.60 15.57 -6.11
CA PRO A 16 -33.21 15.93 -6.25
C PRO A 16 -32.36 14.68 -5.99
N LEU A 17 -31.61 14.23 -7.00
CA LEU A 17 -30.49 13.33 -6.81
C LEU A 17 -29.46 14.09 -5.96
N ALA A 18 -29.43 13.80 -4.67
CA ALA A 18 -28.31 14.20 -3.82
C ALA A 18 -27.08 13.46 -4.34
N ALA A 19 -26.29 14.14 -5.18
CA ALA A 19 -24.94 13.70 -5.50
C ALA A 19 -24.14 13.77 -4.19
N GLY A 20 -24.00 12.64 -3.52
CA GLY A 20 -23.05 12.52 -2.42
C GLY A 20 -21.67 12.93 -2.95
N ALA A 21 -20.99 13.84 -2.26
CA ALA A 21 -19.60 14.15 -2.58
C ALA A 21 -18.82 12.83 -2.58
N ALA A 22 -18.05 12.58 -3.64
CA ALA A 22 -17.20 11.41 -3.71
C ALA A 22 -16.26 11.44 -2.48
N GLU A 23 -16.09 10.29 -1.83
CA GLU A 23 -15.12 10.12 -0.76
C GLU A 23 -13.73 10.51 -1.29
N THR A 24 -12.92 11.16 -0.45
CA THR A 24 -11.53 11.51 -0.79
C THR A 24 -10.63 11.14 0.38
N ALA A 25 -9.39 10.78 0.07
CA ALA A 25 -8.33 10.53 1.03
C ALA A 25 -7.14 11.46 0.73
N VAL A 26 -7.40 12.77 0.67
CA VAL A 26 -6.36 13.77 0.40
C VAL A 26 -5.44 13.92 1.61
N GLY A 27 -4.14 13.77 1.41
CA GLY A 27 -3.14 13.88 2.47
C GLY A 27 -1.71 13.66 1.97
N GLY A 28 -0.75 13.78 2.88
CA GLY A 28 0.61 13.28 2.67
C GLY A 28 0.64 11.79 2.97
N HIS A 29 1.05 10.98 1.99
CA HIS A 29 0.97 9.52 2.06
C HIS A 29 2.36 8.90 1.99
N GLY A 30 3.09 8.96 3.10
CA GLY A 30 4.43 8.37 3.21
C GLY A 30 4.41 6.88 2.86
N MET A 31 5.48 6.40 2.23
CA MET A 31 5.57 5.00 1.78
C MET A 31 6.93 4.38 2.09
N ALA A 32 6.92 3.12 2.52
CA ALA A 32 8.10 2.26 2.61
C ALA A 32 8.53 1.81 1.22
N VAL A 33 9.79 2.02 0.87
CA VAL A 33 10.40 1.70 -0.42
C VAL A 33 11.32 0.50 -0.27
N PHE A 34 11.18 -0.45 -1.18
CA PHE A 34 11.97 -1.68 -1.23
C PHE A 34 12.07 -2.20 -2.66
N GLY A 35 12.98 -3.14 -2.91
CA GLY A 35 13.20 -3.68 -4.26
C GLY A 35 14.67 -3.91 -4.57
N GLY A 36 15.00 -3.83 -5.85
CA GLY A 36 16.34 -4.04 -6.38
C GLY A 36 16.37 -3.87 -7.89
N ARG A 37 17.26 -4.58 -8.57
CA ARG A 37 17.44 -4.47 -10.03
C ARG A 37 16.20 -4.89 -10.81
N GLU A 38 15.46 -5.86 -10.29
CA GLU A 38 14.29 -6.45 -10.94
C GLU A 38 13.02 -5.61 -10.80
N GLY A 39 12.99 -4.64 -9.87
CA GLY A 39 11.82 -3.80 -9.64
C GLY A 39 11.94 -2.97 -8.38
N LEU A 40 11.28 -1.81 -8.39
CA LEU A 40 11.07 -0.98 -7.20
C LEU A 40 9.61 -1.09 -6.78
N TYR A 41 9.41 -1.13 -5.46
CA TYR A 41 8.11 -1.26 -4.84
C TYR A 41 7.94 -0.26 -3.72
N ALA A 42 6.71 0.19 -3.53
CA ALA A 42 6.33 1.08 -2.44
C ALA A 42 5.11 0.51 -1.72
N SER A 43 5.17 0.46 -0.39
CA SER A 43 4.02 0.14 0.47
C SER A 43 3.62 1.40 1.21
N HIS A 44 2.34 1.79 1.10
CA HIS A 44 1.79 2.88 1.91
C HIS A 44 1.99 2.58 3.41
N LEU A 45 2.08 3.61 4.25
CA LEU A 45 2.12 3.52 5.71
C LEU A 45 0.70 3.71 6.28
N PRO A 46 -0.14 2.66 6.32
CA PRO A 46 -1.55 2.81 6.66
C PRO A 46 -1.83 3.00 8.15
N MET A 47 -3.02 3.53 8.42
CA MET A 47 -3.67 3.56 9.74
C MET A 47 -5.11 3.04 9.61
N PHE A 48 -5.82 2.82 10.72
CA PHE A 48 -7.24 2.40 10.68
C PHE A 48 -8.24 3.57 10.55
N HIS A 49 -7.80 4.74 10.07
CA HIS A 49 -8.67 5.89 9.83
C HIS A 49 -8.21 6.70 8.61
N ALA A 50 -9.16 7.41 8.01
CA ALA A 50 -8.87 8.35 6.93
C ALA A 50 -7.84 9.41 7.37
N PRO A 51 -7.00 9.91 6.44
CA PRO A 51 -6.94 9.53 5.03
C PRO A 51 -6.05 8.30 4.75
N HIS A 52 -5.65 7.54 5.77
CA HIS A 52 -4.63 6.47 5.67
C HIS A 52 -5.21 5.05 5.75
N ASP A 53 -6.53 4.89 5.65
CA ASP A 53 -7.29 3.65 5.82
C ASP A 53 -7.32 2.74 4.58
N SER A 54 -6.24 2.76 3.80
CA SER A 54 -6.00 1.84 2.68
C SER A 54 -4.62 1.21 2.79
N GLN A 55 -4.55 -0.12 2.67
CA GLN A 55 -3.30 -0.80 2.40
C GLN A 55 -3.08 -0.83 0.88
N ILE A 56 -1.96 -0.27 0.45
CA ILE A 56 -1.60 -0.14 -0.96
C ILE A 56 -0.16 -0.58 -1.15
N VAL A 57 0.08 -1.41 -2.16
CA VAL A 57 1.42 -1.79 -2.62
C VAL A 57 1.52 -1.53 -4.11
N LEU A 58 2.56 -0.81 -4.53
CA LEU A 58 2.80 -0.37 -5.89
C LEU A 58 4.11 -0.96 -6.42
N ARG A 59 4.16 -1.26 -7.71
CA ARG A 59 5.42 -1.29 -8.48
C ARG A 59 5.58 0.05 -9.17
N PHE A 60 6.80 0.58 -9.17
CA PHE A 60 7.10 1.88 -9.76
C PHE A 60 8.49 1.94 -10.39
N HIS A 61 8.72 3.02 -11.12
CA HIS A 61 10.05 3.49 -11.50
C HIS A 61 10.17 5.00 -11.30
N LEU A 62 11.40 5.51 -11.26
CA LEU A 62 11.64 6.94 -11.33
C LEU A 62 11.74 7.38 -12.80
N ALA A 63 11.10 8.50 -13.14
CA ALA A 63 11.13 9.01 -14.51
C ALA A 63 12.56 9.40 -14.96
N ASP A 64 13.44 9.77 -14.03
CA ASP A 64 14.86 9.93 -14.29
C ASP A 64 15.57 8.56 -14.23
N ALA A 65 16.06 8.10 -15.38
CA ALA A 65 16.64 6.77 -15.51
C ALA A 65 17.96 6.59 -14.72
N ALA A 66 18.70 7.67 -14.46
CA ALA A 66 19.94 7.59 -13.68
C ALA A 66 19.62 7.46 -12.18
N ALA A 67 18.66 8.23 -11.67
CA ALA A 67 18.14 8.10 -10.32
C ALA A 67 17.47 6.75 -10.09
N ASP A 68 16.67 6.27 -11.06
CA ASP A 68 16.04 4.94 -11.00
C ASP A 68 17.09 3.83 -10.87
N ARG A 69 18.09 3.83 -11.77
CA ARG A 69 19.20 2.87 -11.71
C ARG A 69 19.96 2.94 -10.39
N ALA A 70 20.28 4.14 -9.91
CA ALA A 70 21.01 4.32 -8.65
C ALA A 70 20.23 3.76 -7.45
N LEU A 71 18.91 4.01 -7.39
CA LEU A 71 18.05 3.48 -6.34
C LEU A 71 17.97 1.95 -6.39
N ARG A 72 17.76 1.38 -7.59
CA ARG A 72 17.76 -0.08 -7.80
C ARG A 72 19.06 -0.74 -7.36
N ASP A 73 20.20 -0.19 -7.77
CA ASP A 73 21.52 -0.73 -7.39
C ASP A 73 21.75 -0.64 -5.87
N THR A 74 21.31 0.45 -5.26
CA THR A 74 21.40 0.65 -3.80
C THR A 74 20.62 -0.41 -3.03
N LEU A 75 19.34 -0.61 -3.40
CA LEU A 75 18.46 -1.56 -2.72
C LEU A 75 18.85 -3.02 -2.99
N ALA A 76 19.35 -3.32 -4.20
CA ALA A 76 19.86 -4.65 -4.55
C ALA A 76 21.06 -5.04 -3.69
N ALA A 77 21.98 -4.10 -3.45
CA ALA A 77 23.19 -4.33 -2.68
C ALA A 77 22.92 -4.55 -1.19
N ARG A 78 21.94 -3.84 -0.62
CA ARG A 78 21.58 -3.97 0.81
C ARG A 78 20.08 -3.80 1.00
N PRO A 79 19.34 -4.89 1.29
CA PRO A 79 17.92 -4.77 1.65
C PRO A 79 17.81 -4.03 2.98
N ARG A 80 17.33 -2.79 2.93
CA ARG A 80 17.10 -1.91 4.09
C ARG A 80 15.88 -1.04 3.79
N LEU A 81 15.25 -0.54 4.85
CA LEU A 81 14.17 0.42 4.71
C LEU A 81 14.67 1.69 4.02
N TRP A 82 14.00 2.03 2.93
CA TRP A 82 13.93 3.38 2.41
C TRP A 82 12.51 3.88 2.56
N THR A 83 12.30 5.18 2.54
CA THR A 83 10.96 5.76 2.47
C THR A 83 10.93 6.90 1.47
N PHE A 84 9.74 7.24 0.99
CA PHE A 84 9.52 8.52 0.36
C PHE A 84 8.38 9.28 1.00
N ASP A 85 8.48 10.60 0.93
CA ASP A 85 7.49 11.60 1.33
C ASP A 85 6.98 12.30 0.05
N PRO A 86 5.78 11.97 -0.43
CA PRO A 86 5.25 12.49 -1.68
C PRO A 86 4.61 13.88 -1.52
N GLU A 87 4.38 14.57 -2.63
CA GLU A 87 3.44 15.67 -2.65
C GLU A 87 2.03 15.22 -2.21
N THR A 88 1.20 16.12 -1.71
CA THR A 88 -0.16 15.80 -1.29
C THR A 88 -0.98 15.28 -2.47
N PHE A 89 -1.65 14.14 -2.31
CA PHE A 89 -2.59 13.59 -3.30
C PHE A 89 -3.75 12.86 -2.62
N ASP A 90 -4.77 12.52 -3.42
CA ASP A 90 -5.89 11.67 -2.98
C ASP A 90 -5.51 10.19 -3.13
N LEU A 91 -5.36 9.48 -2.00
CA LEU A 91 -4.94 8.07 -1.96
C LEU A 91 -5.87 7.15 -2.75
N LEU A 92 -7.16 7.49 -2.84
CA LEU A 92 -8.15 6.67 -3.55
C LEU A 92 -7.94 6.68 -5.07
N ARG A 93 -7.17 7.66 -5.60
CA ARG A 93 -6.78 7.67 -7.02
C ARG A 93 -5.80 6.56 -7.39
N LEU A 94 -5.23 5.85 -6.42
CA LEU A 94 -4.45 4.63 -6.64
C LEU A 94 -5.32 3.36 -6.72
N ASP A 95 -6.64 3.44 -6.55
CA ASP A 95 -7.53 2.33 -6.88
C ASP A 95 -7.49 2.08 -8.40
N PRO A 96 -7.19 0.85 -8.88
CA PRO A 96 -7.20 0.52 -10.30
C PRO A 96 -8.52 0.87 -11.02
N GLY A 97 -9.64 0.88 -10.31
CA GLY A 97 -10.97 1.23 -10.82
C GLY A 97 -11.32 2.72 -10.72
N HIS A 98 -10.43 3.57 -10.21
CA HIS A 98 -10.72 5.00 -10.02
C HIS A 98 -10.94 5.71 -11.38
N ALA A 99 -11.94 6.60 -11.45
CA ALA A 99 -12.28 7.30 -12.69
C ALA A 99 -11.18 8.28 -13.17
N SER A 100 -10.34 8.77 -12.24
CA SER A 100 -9.19 9.64 -12.52
C SER A 100 -7.95 9.10 -11.81
N PRO A 101 -7.29 8.07 -12.35
CA PRO A 101 -6.21 7.38 -11.66
C PRO A 101 -4.97 8.29 -11.52
N LEU A 102 -4.26 8.15 -10.40
CA LEU A 102 -2.96 8.79 -10.18
C LEU A 102 -1.87 7.88 -10.77
N ARG A 103 -1.20 8.36 -11.82
CA ARG A 103 -0.19 7.58 -12.56
C ARG A 103 1.24 8.02 -12.28
N GLU A 104 1.41 9.24 -11.81
CA GLU A 104 2.70 9.79 -11.41
C GLU A 104 2.49 10.87 -10.36
N PHE A 105 3.51 11.07 -9.54
CA PHE A 105 3.58 12.12 -8.53
C PHE A 105 5.04 12.39 -8.16
N LYS A 106 5.27 13.50 -7.48
CA LYS A 106 6.60 13.85 -6.99
C LYS A 106 6.82 13.38 -5.57
N ALA A 107 8.05 13.00 -5.23
CA ALA A 107 8.40 12.59 -3.87
C ALA A 107 9.86 12.86 -3.52
N ARG A 108 10.11 13.08 -2.23
CA ARG A 108 11.44 13.15 -1.63
C ARG A 108 11.79 11.81 -1.02
N PHE A 109 12.98 11.29 -1.33
CA PHE A 109 13.43 9.98 -0.86
C PHE A 109 14.35 10.09 0.35
N PHE A 110 14.30 9.07 1.21
CA PHE A 110 15.07 8.97 2.44
C PHE A 110 15.64 7.56 2.57
N GLU A 111 16.92 7.47 2.96
CA GLU A 111 17.50 6.23 3.46
C GLU A 111 17.06 6.07 4.92
N GLY A 112 16.26 5.05 5.22
CA GLY A 112 15.54 4.93 6.49
C GLY A 112 14.16 5.60 6.45
N HIS A 113 13.60 5.84 7.63
CA HIS A 113 12.24 6.38 7.81
C HIS A 113 12.25 7.92 7.85
N PHE A 114 11.51 8.57 6.95
CA PHE A 114 11.52 10.03 6.80
C PHE A 114 11.17 10.79 8.10
N GLU A 115 10.22 10.30 8.88
CA GLU A 115 9.83 10.92 10.17
C GLU A 115 10.72 10.53 11.37
N ARG A 116 11.62 9.54 11.21
CA ARG A 116 12.40 8.97 12.33
C ARG A 116 13.90 9.03 12.04
N GLY A 117 14.35 10.17 11.51
CA GLY A 117 15.77 10.45 11.30
C GLY A 117 16.38 9.82 10.05
N GLY A 118 15.57 9.42 9.07
CA GLY A 118 16.05 8.97 7.76
C GLY A 118 16.87 10.04 7.06
N ARG A 119 17.89 9.62 6.30
CA ARG A 119 18.80 10.53 5.61
C ARG A 119 18.18 10.97 4.26
N PRO A 120 17.87 12.27 4.08
CA PRO A 120 17.29 12.75 2.83
C PRO A 120 18.25 12.56 1.66
N GLN A 121 17.67 12.22 0.51
CA GLN A 121 18.37 12.17 -0.77
C GLN A 121 18.23 13.51 -1.51
N ALA A 122 19.15 13.75 -2.44
CA ALA A 122 19.16 15.00 -3.18
C ALA A 122 18.01 15.08 -4.19
N GLY A 123 17.26 16.18 -4.12
CA GLY A 123 16.22 16.51 -5.08
C GLY A 123 14.93 15.72 -4.92
N GLU A 124 13.87 16.28 -5.48
CA GLU A 124 12.58 15.63 -5.63
C GLU A 124 12.61 14.76 -6.90
N GLN A 125 12.06 13.56 -6.81
CA GLN A 125 11.98 12.61 -7.92
C GLN A 125 10.54 12.46 -8.39
N ARG A 126 10.34 12.27 -9.70
CA ARG A 126 9.03 11.91 -10.24
C ARG A 126 8.88 10.38 -10.23
N VAL A 127 7.97 9.91 -9.40
CA VAL A 127 7.56 8.50 -9.29
C VAL A 127 6.50 8.22 -10.34
N VAL A 128 6.69 7.18 -11.13
CA VAL A 128 5.71 6.69 -12.11
C VAL A 128 5.18 5.34 -11.65
N VAL A 129 3.87 5.23 -11.49
CA VAL A 129 3.18 4.01 -11.04
C VAL A 129 3.06 3.06 -12.23
N ASP A 130 3.80 1.95 -12.18
CA ASP A 130 3.72 0.90 -13.19
C ASP A 130 2.50 0.02 -12.97
N GLU A 131 2.26 -0.33 -11.70
CA GLU A 131 1.22 -1.29 -11.33
C GLU A 131 0.83 -1.13 -9.86
N VAL A 132 -0.46 -1.30 -9.56
CA VAL A 132 -0.97 -1.40 -8.20
C VAL A 132 -1.15 -2.89 -7.87
N LEU A 133 -0.23 -3.43 -7.08
CA LEU A 133 -0.17 -4.87 -6.72
C LEU A 133 -1.18 -5.25 -5.63
N LEU A 134 -1.54 -4.28 -4.79
CA LEU A 134 -2.59 -4.40 -3.80
C LEU A 134 -3.25 -3.03 -3.61
N PHE A 135 -4.57 -3.02 -3.58
CA PHE A 135 -5.38 -1.92 -3.06
C PHE A 135 -6.50 -2.52 -2.22
N ARG A 136 -6.60 -2.13 -0.95
CA ARG A 136 -7.72 -2.53 -0.09
C ARG A 136 -7.99 -1.52 1.02
N ARG A 137 -9.27 -1.31 1.31
CA ARG A 137 -9.70 -0.55 2.49
C ARG A 137 -9.46 -1.37 3.76
N LEU A 138 -9.01 -0.70 4.81
CA LEU A 138 -8.84 -1.29 6.12
C LEU A 138 -10.13 -1.16 6.92
N SER A 139 -10.42 -2.18 7.73
CA SER A 139 -11.54 -2.13 8.66
C SER A 139 -11.05 -1.64 10.01
N PRO A 140 -11.69 -0.61 10.61
CA PRO A 140 -11.37 -0.18 11.96
C PRO A 140 -11.93 -1.12 13.04
N ALA A 141 -12.69 -2.15 12.66
CA ALA A 141 -13.26 -3.11 13.60
C ALA A 141 -12.17 -4.01 14.20
N LEU A 142 -12.26 -4.22 15.51
CA LEU A 142 -11.40 -5.17 16.20
C LEU A 142 -11.64 -6.58 15.66
N ARG A 143 -10.55 -7.31 15.46
CA ARG A 143 -10.60 -8.69 15.00
C ARG A 143 -9.37 -9.42 15.54
N ASP A 144 -9.59 -10.57 16.15
CA ASP A 144 -8.50 -11.48 16.48
C ASP A 144 -8.25 -12.45 15.31
N ALA A 145 -6.98 -12.76 15.06
CA ALA A 145 -6.61 -13.80 14.11
C ALA A 145 -5.33 -14.50 14.58
N ALA A 146 -5.36 -15.84 14.64
CA ALA A 146 -4.19 -16.65 14.97
C ALA A 146 -3.22 -16.82 13.79
N THR A 147 -3.67 -16.48 12.57
CA THR A 147 -2.89 -16.54 11.33
C THR A 147 -2.89 -15.19 10.63
N GLY A 148 -1.92 -14.98 9.73
CA GLY A 148 -1.92 -13.86 8.79
C GLY A 148 -1.44 -14.33 7.42
N ARG A 149 -1.82 -13.58 6.38
CA ARG A 149 -1.51 -13.91 4.99
C ARG A 149 -0.37 -13.06 4.47
N TYR A 150 0.59 -13.70 3.81
CA TYR A 150 1.73 -13.05 3.18
C TYR A 150 1.71 -13.30 1.69
N ARG A 151 1.85 -12.24 0.90
CA ARG A 151 1.92 -12.33 -0.56
C ARG A 151 3.35 -12.18 -1.02
N LEU A 152 3.83 -13.12 -1.83
CA LEU A 152 5.11 -13.07 -2.50
C LEU A 152 5.01 -12.25 -3.79
N ILE A 153 5.96 -11.33 -3.97
CA ILE A 153 6.19 -10.56 -5.20
C ILE A 153 7.68 -10.57 -5.55
N GLY A 154 8.02 -10.08 -6.75
CA GLY A 154 9.38 -10.06 -7.26
C GLY A 154 9.62 -11.08 -8.38
N GLN A 155 10.85 -11.11 -8.86
CA GLN A 155 11.30 -11.95 -9.97
C GLN A 155 12.84 -12.02 -9.97
N GLY A 156 13.45 -12.78 -10.89
CA GLY A 156 14.90 -12.72 -11.15
C GLY A 156 15.83 -13.05 -9.97
N GLY A 157 15.30 -13.64 -8.89
CA GLY A 157 16.04 -13.91 -7.65
C GLY A 157 15.86 -12.84 -6.55
N GLU A 158 15.19 -11.73 -6.86
CA GLU A 158 14.81 -10.70 -5.89
C GLU A 158 13.34 -10.88 -5.48
N TRP A 159 13.14 -11.60 -4.37
CA TRP A 159 11.81 -11.94 -3.86
C TRP A 159 11.50 -11.20 -2.57
N PHE A 160 10.27 -10.68 -2.48
CA PHE A 160 9.77 -9.98 -1.30
C PHE A 160 8.42 -10.54 -0.91
N ALA A 161 8.13 -10.55 0.39
CA ALA A 161 6.79 -10.83 0.89
C ALA A 161 6.32 -9.70 1.79
N PHE A 162 5.06 -9.32 1.65
CA PHE A 162 4.40 -8.36 2.53
C PHE A 162 3.16 -8.99 3.16
N LYS A 163 2.86 -8.60 4.39
CA LYS A 163 1.67 -9.07 5.11
C LYS A 163 0.42 -8.34 4.62
N THR A 164 -0.67 -9.06 4.41
CA THR A 164 -2.00 -8.44 4.30
C THR A 164 -2.45 -7.96 5.69
N ILE A 165 -2.80 -6.68 5.80
CA ILE A 165 -3.38 -6.11 7.03
C ILE A 165 -4.88 -6.37 6.99
N ASP A 166 -5.35 -7.23 7.90
CA ASP A 166 -6.73 -7.74 7.90
C ASP A 166 -7.35 -7.92 9.29
N ARG A 167 -6.67 -7.38 10.32
CA ARG A 167 -7.19 -7.33 11.69
C ARG A 167 -6.84 -6.01 12.36
N ARG A 168 -7.34 -5.78 13.58
CA ARG A 168 -6.98 -4.64 14.43
C ARG A 168 -6.98 -5.09 15.90
N PRO A 169 -5.89 -4.86 16.67
CA PRO A 169 -4.61 -4.31 16.22
C PRO A 169 -3.86 -5.25 15.25
N ASP A 170 -2.93 -4.70 14.49
CA ASP A 170 -2.11 -5.46 13.54
C ASP A 170 -0.70 -4.87 13.40
N PHE A 171 0.02 -5.30 12.38
CA PHE A 171 1.33 -4.80 12.02
C PHE A 171 1.54 -4.86 10.51
N ASP A 172 2.38 -3.95 10.02
CA ASP A 172 2.93 -3.98 8.67
C ASP A 172 4.27 -4.70 8.71
N HIS A 173 4.52 -5.57 7.74
CA HIS A 173 5.73 -6.37 7.69
C HIS A 173 6.10 -6.70 6.25
N ILE A 174 7.31 -6.28 5.87
CA ILE A 174 7.90 -6.49 4.55
C ILE A 174 9.24 -7.19 4.75
N VAL A 175 9.45 -8.29 4.03
CA VAL A 175 10.68 -9.08 4.09
C VAL A 175 11.22 -9.36 2.70
N ARG A 176 12.54 -9.47 2.58
CA ARG A 176 13.21 -10.09 1.44
C ARG A 176 13.44 -11.57 1.74
N LEU A 177 13.18 -12.43 0.77
CA LEU A 177 13.32 -13.89 0.88
C LEU A 177 14.37 -14.40 -0.11
N ASP A 178 15.22 -15.31 0.35
CA ASP A 178 16.15 -16.04 -0.52
C ASP A 178 15.54 -17.38 -0.95
N ALA A 179 15.47 -17.59 -2.26
CA ALA A 179 14.96 -18.80 -2.90
C ALA A 179 13.65 -19.38 -2.28
N PRO A 180 12.56 -18.58 -2.14
CA PRO A 180 11.30 -19.10 -1.65
C PRO A 180 10.74 -20.17 -2.60
N VAL A 181 10.11 -21.21 -2.04
CA VAL A 181 9.54 -22.32 -2.82
C VAL A 181 8.09 -22.05 -3.21
N PRO A 182 7.15 -21.83 -2.26
CA PRO A 182 5.79 -21.45 -2.62
C PRO A 182 5.79 -20.09 -3.34
N ARG A 183 4.97 -20.02 -4.39
CA ARG A 183 4.71 -18.78 -5.13
C ARG A 183 3.31 -18.29 -4.79
N GLY A 184 3.11 -16.98 -4.77
CA GLY A 184 1.83 -16.38 -4.41
C GLY A 184 1.67 -16.16 -2.91
N GLU A 185 0.51 -16.50 -2.35
CA GLU A 185 0.13 -16.20 -0.97
C GLU A 185 0.27 -17.43 -0.06
N VAL A 186 0.75 -17.22 1.17
CA VAL A 186 0.85 -18.26 2.21
C VAL A 186 0.24 -17.77 3.52
N GLU A 187 -0.29 -18.70 4.30
CA GLU A 187 -0.69 -18.45 5.68
C GLU A 187 0.49 -18.66 6.64
N VAL A 188 0.61 -17.75 7.60
CA VAL A 188 1.66 -17.76 8.62
C VAL A 188 0.97 -17.76 9.99
N PRO A 189 1.25 -18.73 10.88
CA PRO A 189 0.81 -18.67 12.27
C PRO A 189 1.46 -17.49 12.99
N LEU A 190 0.66 -16.68 13.69
CA LEU A 190 1.09 -15.45 14.35
C LEU A 190 0.89 -15.45 15.87
N GLN A 191 0.15 -16.42 16.39
CA GLN A 191 -0.17 -16.48 17.81
C GLN A 191 1.10 -16.57 18.67
N GLY A 192 1.24 -15.65 19.63
CA GLY A 192 2.39 -15.57 20.54
C GLY A 192 3.68 -15.07 19.91
N LEU A 193 3.65 -14.54 18.68
CA LEU A 193 4.84 -14.00 18.02
C LEU A 193 4.90 -12.48 18.16
N GLU A 194 6.00 -11.96 18.71
CA GLU A 194 6.31 -10.53 18.68
C GLU A 194 6.79 -10.08 17.30
N ARG A 195 7.62 -10.89 16.63
CA ARG A 195 8.08 -10.68 15.25
C ARG A 195 8.02 -11.98 14.44
N PRO A 196 7.27 -12.04 13.33
CA PRO A 196 6.96 -13.31 12.68
C PRO A 196 8.01 -13.77 11.64
N GLY A 197 9.17 -13.12 11.54
CA GLY A 197 10.19 -13.42 10.50
C GLY A 197 10.51 -14.91 10.36
N ALA A 198 10.81 -15.61 11.45
CA ALA A 198 11.10 -17.05 11.39
C ALA A 198 9.90 -17.90 10.91
N ALA A 199 8.67 -17.49 11.25
CA ALA A 199 7.47 -18.17 10.78
C ALA A 199 7.22 -17.90 9.28
N VAL A 200 7.45 -16.68 8.82
CA VAL A 200 7.37 -16.30 7.39
C VAL A 200 8.40 -17.08 6.57
N GLN A 201 9.66 -17.14 7.02
CA GLN A 201 10.71 -17.90 6.33
C GLN A 201 10.34 -19.38 6.18
N ARG A 202 9.81 -20.00 7.25
CA ARG A 202 9.35 -21.39 7.21
C ARG A 202 8.16 -21.58 6.27
N ALA A 203 7.16 -20.70 6.31
CA ALA A 203 5.98 -20.78 5.46
C ALA A 203 6.34 -20.72 3.96
N PHE A 204 7.30 -19.88 3.59
CA PHE A 204 7.83 -19.80 2.22
C PHE A 204 8.94 -20.81 1.91
N GLN A 205 9.34 -21.66 2.87
CA GLN A 205 10.46 -22.59 2.73
C GLN A 205 11.73 -21.89 2.18
N ALA A 206 11.94 -20.63 2.57
CA ALA A 206 13.01 -19.79 2.04
C ALA A 206 14.34 -20.11 2.75
N ARG A 207 15.43 -20.07 1.99
CA ARG A 207 16.79 -20.33 2.52
C ARG A 207 17.26 -19.25 3.49
N GLY A 208 16.77 -18.04 3.31
CA GLY A 208 17.10 -16.89 4.14
C GLY A 208 15.99 -15.84 4.12
N LEU A 209 16.02 -14.98 5.12
CA LEU A 209 15.10 -13.85 5.26
C LEU A 209 15.88 -12.63 5.75
N ALA A 210 15.58 -11.47 5.17
CA ALA A 210 15.97 -10.17 5.72
C ALA A 210 14.71 -9.34 5.94
N GLU A 211 14.53 -8.85 7.17
CA GLU A 211 13.43 -7.94 7.52
C GLU A 211 13.73 -6.56 6.94
N VAL A 212 12.83 -6.05 6.09
CA VAL A 212 12.95 -4.74 5.44
C VAL A 212 12.22 -3.69 6.25
N TYR A 213 11.00 -4.00 6.68
CA TYR A 213 10.13 -3.09 7.41
C TYR A 213 9.24 -3.85 8.38
N PHE A 214 9.09 -3.35 9.61
CA PHE A 214 8.17 -3.88 10.62
C PHE A 214 7.62 -2.73 11.46
N GLU A 215 6.30 -2.57 11.51
CA GLU A 215 5.61 -1.49 12.22
C GLU A 215 4.34 -1.99 12.92
N THR A 216 4.11 -1.55 14.14
CA THR A 216 2.97 -1.93 15.01
C THR A 216 2.24 -0.72 15.61
N GLY A 217 2.91 0.44 15.72
CA GLY A 217 2.45 1.63 16.42
C GLY A 217 1.23 2.27 15.78
N ASP A 218 1.24 2.40 14.45
CA ASP A 218 0.17 3.06 13.69
C ASP A 218 -1.03 2.15 13.39
N LEU A 219 -0.90 0.84 13.69
CA LEU A 219 -1.89 -0.19 13.41
C LEU A 219 -2.54 -0.71 14.70
N ARG A 220 -3.03 0.20 15.53
CA ARG A 220 -3.72 -0.08 16.79
C ARG A 220 -5.23 0.07 16.71
#